data_AF-A0A7S0FEZ7-F1
#
_entry.id   AF-A0A7S0FEZ7-F1
#
_cell.length_a   1.000
_cell.length_b   1.000
_cell.length_c   1.000
_cell.angle_alpha   90.00
_cell.angle_beta   90.00
_cell.angle_gamma   90.00
#
_symmetry.space_group_name_H-M   'P 1'
#
loop_
_entity.id
_entity.type
_entity.pdbx_description
1 polymer ?
#
loop_
_entity_poly.entity_id
_entity_poly.type
_entity_poly.pdbx_seq_one_letter_code
_entity_poly.pdbx_strand_id
1 'polypeptide(L)'
;MAGYAPAQQLMTGSVPLEAVFGDKNALLVKQTARGCCQECMGCEAKSEYKISAMDFGYMRSGGWLNEGAMTQQDEMYALEESSFLMRCCWRDGRAMEVHVTQGAEEGGPEIVSYEKPCGCPLNCSIPLEDGSIDIPCCCMLPELTTLKDGDEISTSRYLCDVYCCVSKFSYEEDGDQVYILKPDTCCGGCLPACKCKRQISVPYYFYDPATGERITDGQDDEENQPQIRKVWAGMKKECCTTADTFAVFFPQGADVKRKAGILGLTFLLDFTVFERQGQDAA
;
A
#
# COMPACT_ATOMS: atom_id res chain seq x y z
N MET A 1 21.25 30.83 -34.83
CA MET A 1 21.29 30.48 -33.41
C MET A 1 19.91 30.74 -32.84
N ALA A 2 19.06 29.71 -32.79
CA ALA A 2 17.74 29.80 -32.18
C ALA A 2 17.93 29.52 -30.68
N GLY A 3 17.68 30.54 -29.84
CA GLY A 3 17.73 30.40 -28.39
C GLY A 3 16.57 29.53 -27.92
N TYR A 4 16.88 28.43 -27.26
CA TYR A 4 15.92 27.70 -26.43
C TYR A 4 15.59 28.58 -25.21
N ALA A 5 14.32 28.97 -25.08
CA ALA A 5 13.81 29.47 -23.82
C ALA A 5 13.75 28.30 -22.83
N PRO A 6 14.24 28.45 -21.58
CA PRO A 6 14.07 27.42 -20.57
C PRO A 6 12.58 27.28 -20.27
N ALA A 7 12.11 26.04 -20.20
CA ALA A 7 10.77 25.73 -19.73
C ALA A 7 10.57 26.36 -18.34
N GLN A 8 9.53 27.18 -18.21
CA GLN A 8 9.09 27.67 -16.91
C GLN A 8 8.64 26.45 -16.11
N GLN A 9 9.45 26.03 -15.14
CA GLN A 9 8.98 25.19 -14.04
C GLN A 9 7.84 25.96 -13.36
N LEU A 10 6.61 25.53 -13.65
CA LEU A 10 5.45 25.87 -12.84
C LEU A 10 5.72 25.27 -11.47
N MET A 11 6.23 26.09 -10.55
CA MET A 11 6.18 25.82 -9.12
C MET A 11 4.71 25.90 -8.71
N THR A 12 3.95 24.85 -9.01
CA THR A 12 2.63 24.62 -8.44
C THR A 12 2.84 24.44 -6.94
N GLY A 13 2.36 25.40 -6.15
CA GLY A 13 2.43 25.33 -4.69
C GLY A 13 1.87 23.99 -4.22
N SER A 14 2.66 23.25 -3.45
CA SER A 14 2.27 21.96 -2.95
C SER A 14 1.15 22.09 -1.91
N VAL A 15 0.26 21.11 -1.88
CA VAL A 15 -0.90 21.14 -0.98
C VAL A 15 -0.46 20.83 0.45
N PRO A 16 -0.88 21.61 1.46
CA PRO A 16 -0.60 21.28 2.86
C PRO A 16 -1.27 19.96 3.26
N LEU A 17 -0.52 19.08 3.94
CA LEU A 17 -1.04 17.79 4.42
C LEU A 17 -2.27 17.97 5.33
N GLU A 18 -2.30 19.04 6.13
CA GLU A 18 -3.42 19.36 7.02
C GLU A 18 -4.75 19.50 6.26
N ALA A 19 -4.72 20.10 5.07
CA ALA A 19 -5.91 20.31 4.26
C ALA A 19 -6.49 19.02 3.68
N VAL A 20 -5.69 17.94 3.65
CA VAL A 20 -6.06 16.66 3.03
C VAL A 20 -6.27 15.57 4.07
N PHE A 21 -5.40 15.46 5.07
CA PHE A 21 -5.42 14.37 6.06
C PHE A 21 -5.93 14.78 7.44
N GLY A 22 -6.10 16.09 7.71
CA GLY A 22 -6.37 16.60 9.06
C GLY A 22 -7.57 15.94 9.75
N ASP A 23 -8.71 15.91 9.08
CA ASP A 23 -9.99 15.42 9.60
C ASP A 23 -10.24 13.92 9.38
N LYS A 24 -9.36 13.23 8.65
CA LYS A 24 -9.57 11.84 8.22
C LYS A 24 -9.06 10.84 9.25
N ASN A 25 -9.94 9.98 9.75
CA ASN A 25 -9.55 8.85 10.62
C ASN A 25 -9.26 7.58 9.82
N ALA A 26 -9.76 7.51 8.58
CA ALA A 26 -9.52 6.41 7.67
C ALA A 26 -9.56 6.86 6.21
N LEU A 27 -8.95 6.05 5.35
CA LEU A 27 -8.99 6.20 3.89
C LEU A 27 -9.50 4.93 3.22
N LEU A 28 -10.16 5.12 2.09
CA LEU A 28 -10.45 4.07 1.14
C LEU A 28 -9.59 4.29 -0.11
N VAL A 29 -8.60 3.42 -0.31
CA VAL A 29 -7.65 3.45 -1.43
C VAL A 29 -8.10 2.45 -2.49
N LYS A 30 -8.59 2.93 -3.62
CA LYS A 30 -9.18 2.13 -4.70
C LYS A 30 -8.23 2.08 -5.88
N GLN A 31 -7.64 0.93 -6.18
CA GLN A 31 -6.92 0.76 -7.43
C GLN A 31 -7.93 0.81 -8.61
N THR A 32 -7.54 1.45 -9.70
CA THR A 32 -8.34 1.49 -10.94
C THR A 32 -8.06 0.23 -11.75
N ALA A 33 -9.13 -0.39 -12.26
CA ALA A 33 -9.02 -1.56 -13.12
C ALA A 33 -8.29 -1.22 -14.42
N ARG A 34 -7.32 -2.07 -14.80
CA ARG A 34 -6.68 -2.01 -16.10
C ARG A 34 -7.61 -2.73 -17.09
N GLY A 35 -7.87 -2.14 -18.25
CA GLY A 35 -8.77 -2.76 -19.22
C GLY A 35 -8.25 -4.15 -19.65
N CYS A 36 -9.14 -5.13 -19.86
CA CYS A 36 -8.79 -6.53 -20.19
C CYS A 36 -7.75 -6.69 -21.32
N CYS A 37 -7.76 -5.82 -22.35
CA CYS A 37 -6.73 -5.85 -23.40
C CYS A 37 -5.37 -5.30 -22.97
N GLN A 38 -5.32 -4.34 -22.05
CA GLN A 38 -4.05 -3.87 -21.46
C GLN A 38 -3.50 -4.87 -20.45
N GLU A 39 -4.36 -5.57 -19.70
CA GLU A 39 -3.94 -6.66 -18.80
C GLU A 39 -3.39 -7.87 -19.58
N CYS A 40 -4.00 -8.21 -20.72
CA CYS A 40 -3.57 -9.34 -21.55
C CYS A 40 -2.45 -9.00 -22.57
N MET A 41 -2.29 -7.74 -22.99
CA MET A 41 -1.38 -7.36 -24.09
C MET A 41 -0.56 -6.07 -23.88
N GLY A 42 -0.66 -5.37 -22.74
CA GLY A 42 -0.14 -4.00 -22.58
C GLY A 42 0.84 -3.81 -21.41
N CYS A 43 2.12 -4.04 -21.69
CA CYS A 43 3.27 -3.96 -20.77
C CYS A 43 3.67 -2.54 -20.27
N GLU A 44 2.80 -1.53 -20.34
CA GLU A 44 3.10 -0.13 -19.97
C GLU A 44 2.10 0.48 -18.97
N ALA A 45 1.12 -0.29 -18.46
CA ALA A 45 0.08 0.26 -17.61
C ALA A 45 0.62 0.68 -16.23
N LYS A 46 0.58 1.99 -15.95
CA LYS A 46 0.80 2.58 -14.63
C LYS A 46 -0.26 2.05 -13.64
N SER A 47 0.09 1.88 -12.36
CA SER A 47 -0.94 1.64 -11.33
C SER A 47 -1.56 2.99 -10.94
N GLU A 48 -2.87 3.07 -11.00
CA GLU A 48 -3.62 4.27 -10.63
C GLU A 48 -4.49 3.98 -9.42
N TYR A 49 -4.57 4.93 -8.49
CA TYR A 49 -5.39 4.80 -7.30
C TYR A 49 -6.26 6.04 -7.10
N LYS A 50 -7.52 5.83 -6.73
CA LYS A 50 -8.44 6.87 -6.29
C LYS A 50 -8.66 6.73 -4.78
N ILE A 51 -8.49 7.82 -4.05
CA ILE A 51 -8.48 7.80 -2.60
C ILE A 51 -9.57 8.73 -2.09
N SER A 52 -10.41 8.20 -1.20
CA SER A 52 -11.52 8.91 -0.57
C SER A 52 -11.43 8.81 0.95
N ALA A 53 -12.05 9.75 1.65
CA ALA A 53 -12.30 9.60 3.08
C ALA A 53 -13.12 8.31 3.34
N MET A 54 -12.84 7.68 4.47
CA MET A 54 -13.58 6.51 4.94
C MET A 54 -13.95 6.67 6.40
N ASP A 55 -14.99 5.96 6.80
CA ASP A 55 -15.38 5.78 8.20
C ASP A 55 -15.54 4.28 8.51
N PHE A 56 -15.33 3.92 9.77
CA PHE A 56 -15.48 2.57 10.30
C PHE A 56 -16.89 1.99 10.07
N GLY A 57 -17.93 2.82 10.08
CA GLY A 57 -19.32 2.43 9.82
C GLY A 57 -19.55 1.86 8.41
N TYR A 58 -18.60 2.03 7.49
CA TYR A 58 -18.64 1.38 6.18
C TYR A 58 -18.04 -0.01 6.15
N MET A 59 -17.35 -0.46 7.19
CA MET A 59 -16.81 -1.82 7.26
C MET A 59 -17.87 -2.81 7.72
N ARG A 60 -17.93 -3.95 7.02
CA ARG A 60 -18.69 -5.13 7.41
C ARG A 60 -17.73 -6.27 7.73
N SER A 61 -18.17 -7.16 8.62
CA SER A 61 -17.45 -8.37 9.02
C SER A 61 -16.85 -9.13 7.83
N GLY A 62 -15.60 -9.54 7.98
CA GLY A 62 -14.95 -10.43 7.02
C GLY A 62 -14.37 -9.74 5.79
N GLY A 63 -14.18 -8.41 5.85
CA GLY A 63 -13.54 -7.62 4.80
C GLY A 63 -14.48 -7.14 3.71
N TRP A 64 -15.79 -7.07 3.97
CA TRP A 64 -16.77 -6.51 3.03
C TRP A 64 -17.02 -5.04 3.36
N LEU A 65 -17.38 -4.25 2.35
CA LEU A 65 -17.87 -2.88 2.55
C LEU A 65 -19.40 -2.82 2.50
N ASN A 66 -19.98 -1.90 3.29
CA ASN A 66 -21.39 -1.55 3.22
C ASN A 66 -21.73 -0.80 1.92
N GLU A 67 -22.99 -0.87 1.50
CA GLU A 67 -23.48 -0.10 0.36
C GLU A 67 -23.25 1.41 0.60
N GLY A 68 -22.73 2.11 -0.39
CA GLY A 68 -22.38 3.53 -0.30
C GLY A 68 -20.93 3.83 0.10
N ALA A 69 -20.16 2.84 0.59
CA ALA A 69 -18.73 3.05 0.85
C ALA A 69 -17.97 3.47 -0.44
N MET A 70 -18.36 2.88 -1.57
CA MET A 70 -17.76 3.17 -2.88
C MET A 70 -18.26 4.44 -3.54
N THR A 71 -19.32 5.07 -3.01
CA THR A 71 -19.88 6.31 -3.56
C THR A 71 -19.28 7.56 -2.94
N GLN A 72 -18.36 7.40 -1.98
CA GLN A 72 -17.61 8.52 -1.43
C GLN A 72 -16.84 9.24 -2.53
N GLN A 73 -16.82 10.56 -2.43
CA GLN A 73 -16.11 11.40 -3.39
C GLN A 73 -14.61 11.17 -3.24
N ASP A 74 -13.95 10.91 -4.36
CA ASP A 74 -12.49 10.82 -4.41
C ASP A 74 -11.87 12.21 -4.25
N GLU A 75 -10.96 12.31 -3.29
CA GLU A 75 -10.30 13.56 -2.91
C GLU A 75 -8.82 13.58 -3.31
N MET A 76 -8.22 12.42 -3.53
CA MET A 76 -6.84 12.29 -4.02
C MET A 76 -6.74 11.25 -5.13
N TYR A 77 -5.78 11.48 -6.00
CA TYR A 77 -5.41 10.59 -7.10
C TYR A 77 -3.93 10.24 -6.97
N ALA A 78 -3.60 8.95 -6.98
CA ALA A 78 -2.23 8.46 -6.95
C ALA A 78 -1.86 7.80 -8.27
N LEU A 79 -0.69 8.15 -8.79
CA LEU A 79 -0.12 7.55 -10.00
C LEU A 79 1.23 6.91 -9.67
N GLU A 80 1.32 5.61 -9.91
CA GLU A 80 2.56 4.85 -9.77
C GLU A 80 3.30 4.76 -11.10
N GLU A 81 4.53 5.24 -11.12
CA GLU A 81 5.42 5.24 -12.26
C GLU A 81 6.60 4.29 -12.02
N SER A 82 6.88 3.47 -13.04
CA SER A 82 8.07 2.62 -13.08
C SER A 82 8.43 2.34 -14.53
N SER A 83 9.72 2.27 -14.81
CA SER A 83 10.18 2.05 -16.17
C SER A 83 9.80 0.66 -16.69
N PHE A 84 9.55 0.60 -18.01
CA PHE A 84 9.20 -0.62 -18.73
C PHE A 84 10.17 -1.78 -18.45
N LEU A 85 11.49 -1.52 -18.52
CA LEU A 85 12.52 -2.54 -18.31
C LEU A 85 12.44 -3.13 -16.90
N MET A 86 12.14 -2.31 -15.89
CA MET A 86 11.99 -2.80 -14.52
C MET A 86 10.70 -3.60 -14.36
N ARG A 87 9.59 -3.22 -15.02
CA ARG A 87 8.34 -3.99 -14.98
C ARG A 87 8.43 -5.34 -15.69
N CYS A 88 9.18 -5.44 -16.80
CA CYS A 88 9.30 -6.67 -17.58
C CYS A 88 10.41 -7.61 -17.08
N CYS A 89 11.53 -7.08 -16.60
CA CYS A 89 12.72 -7.89 -16.31
C CYS A 89 13.08 -7.95 -14.82
N TRP A 90 12.52 -7.06 -13.98
CA TRP A 90 12.84 -7.00 -12.55
C TRP A 90 11.63 -6.59 -11.70
N ARG A 91 10.48 -7.18 -11.98
CA ARG A 91 9.17 -6.74 -11.49
C ARG A 91 9.09 -6.66 -9.97
N ASP A 92 9.45 -7.74 -9.28
CA ASP A 92 9.28 -7.87 -7.82
C ASP A 92 10.33 -7.06 -7.03
N GLY A 93 11.41 -6.61 -7.69
CA GLY A 93 12.44 -5.75 -7.11
C GLY A 93 12.44 -4.33 -7.67
N ARG A 94 11.47 -3.95 -8.51
CA ARG A 94 11.51 -2.70 -9.29
C ARG A 94 11.56 -1.45 -8.42
N ALA A 95 12.34 -0.46 -8.86
CA ALA A 95 12.16 0.91 -8.39
C ALA A 95 10.78 1.41 -8.84
N MET A 96 10.12 2.19 -8.01
CA MET A 96 8.84 2.84 -8.34
C MET A 96 8.72 4.19 -7.64
N GLU A 97 8.06 5.12 -8.30
CA GLU A 97 7.67 6.42 -7.74
C GLU A 97 6.14 6.48 -7.71
N VAL A 98 5.57 7.01 -6.64
CA VAL A 98 4.12 7.20 -6.53
C VAL A 98 3.86 8.67 -6.22
N HIS A 99 3.12 9.35 -7.08
CA HIS A 99 2.75 10.76 -6.87
C HIS A 99 1.28 10.84 -6.46
N VAL A 100 1.01 11.45 -5.30
CA VAL A 100 -0.36 11.71 -4.84
C VAL A 100 -0.69 13.18 -5.05
N THR A 101 -1.76 13.40 -5.80
CA THR A 101 -2.25 14.73 -6.20
C THR A 101 -3.66 14.96 -5.69
N GLN A 102 -4.03 16.22 -5.49
CA GLN A 102 -5.37 16.59 -5.03
C GLN A 102 -6.40 16.50 -6.15
N GLY A 103 -7.53 15.86 -5.87
CA GLY A 103 -8.63 15.67 -6.82
C GLY A 103 -8.89 14.20 -7.13
N ALA A 104 -9.97 13.94 -7.86
CA ALA A 104 -10.40 12.59 -8.22
C ALA A 104 -9.69 11.99 -9.46
N GLU A 105 -8.97 12.83 -10.20
CA GLU A 105 -8.34 12.49 -11.48
C GLU A 105 -6.92 13.11 -11.55
N GLU A 106 -6.14 12.67 -12.54
CA GLU A 106 -4.79 13.16 -12.79
C GLU A 106 -4.74 14.68 -13.06
N GLY A 107 -3.61 15.31 -12.70
CA GLY A 107 -3.31 16.70 -13.02
C GLY A 107 -3.61 17.71 -11.90
N GLY A 108 -4.01 17.23 -10.73
CA GLY A 108 -4.10 18.03 -9.51
C GLY A 108 -2.74 18.49 -8.97
N PRO A 109 -2.71 19.49 -8.07
CA PRO A 109 -1.48 19.87 -7.38
C PRO A 109 -0.97 18.73 -6.49
N GLU A 110 0.35 18.58 -6.42
CA GLU A 110 0.99 17.52 -5.63
C GLU A 110 0.80 17.73 -4.12
N ILE A 111 0.45 16.63 -3.44
CA ILE A 111 0.28 16.57 -1.99
C ILE A 111 1.53 15.97 -1.35
N VAL A 112 1.95 14.80 -1.84
CA VAL A 112 3.05 13.98 -1.30
C VAL A 112 3.52 13.01 -2.38
N SER A 113 4.81 12.69 -2.40
CA SER A 113 5.38 11.68 -3.28
C SER A 113 6.03 10.57 -2.48
N TYR A 114 6.21 9.42 -3.13
CA TYR A 114 6.83 8.26 -2.53
C TYR A 114 7.87 7.68 -3.48
N GLU A 115 9.02 7.34 -2.95
CA GLU A 115 10.12 6.76 -3.71
C GLU A 115 10.47 5.40 -3.12
N LYS A 116 10.41 4.37 -3.96
CA LYS A 116 10.93 3.05 -3.64
C LYS A 116 12.13 2.78 -4.54
N PRO A 117 13.32 2.54 -3.99
CA PRO A 117 14.48 2.17 -4.78
C PRO A 117 14.36 0.74 -5.33
N CYS A 118 15.26 0.43 -6.27
CA CYS A 118 15.44 -0.93 -6.75
C CYS A 118 16.02 -1.80 -5.61
N GLY A 119 15.44 -2.98 -5.42
CA GLY A 119 15.85 -3.95 -4.41
C GLY A 119 15.82 -5.37 -4.94
N CYS A 120 15.87 -6.34 -4.03
CA CYS A 120 15.70 -7.75 -4.40
C CYS A 120 14.24 -8.18 -4.26
N PRO A 121 13.78 -9.16 -5.07
CA PRO A 121 12.54 -9.88 -4.81
C PRO A 121 12.57 -10.51 -3.40
N LEU A 122 11.42 -10.63 -2.75
CA LEU A 122 11.32 -11.22 -1.40
C LEU A 122 11.67 -12.72 -1.38
N ASN A 123 11.60 -13.40 -2.53
CA ASN A 123 12.03 -14.78 -2.69
C ASN A 123 12.98 -14.90 -3.88
N CYS A 124 14.03 -15.70 -3.75
CA CYS A 124 14.83 -16.16 -4.88
C CYS A 124 14.34 -17.55 -5.31
N SER A 125 14.01 -17.69 -6.60
CA SER A 125 13.67 -18.98 -7.19
C SER A 125 14.94 -19.67 -7.67
N ILE A 126 15.26 -20.83 -7.10
CA ILE A 126 16.35 -21.68 -7.55
C ILE A 126 15.77 -22.75 -8.48
N PRO A 127 16.19 -22.81 -9.75
CA PRO A 127 15.75 -23.86 -10.65
C PRO A 127 16.34 -25.22 -10.24
N LEU A 128 15.50 -26.24 -10.27
CA LEU A 128 15.80 -27.64 -10.02
C LEU A 128 15.50 -28.46 -11.29
N GLU A 129 15.91 -29.73 -11.33
CA GLU A 129 15.65 -30.61 -12.49
C GLU A 129 14.14 -30.83 -12.74
N ASP A 130 13.31 -30.75 -11.70
CA ASP A 130 11.86 -30.99 -11.72
C ASP A 130 11.00 -29.77 -11.30
N GLY A 131 11.57 -28.56 -11.29
CA GLY A 131 10.81 -27.35 -10.99
C GLY A 131 11.68 -26.21 -10.47
N SER A 132 11.15 -25.42 -9.54
CA SER A 132 11.91 -24.42 -8.80
C SER A 132 11.56 -24.48 -7.31
N ILE A 133 12.52 -24.13 -6.47
CA ILE A 133 12.28 -23.87 -5.06
C ILE A 133 12.43 -22.37 -4.79
N ASP A 134 11.42 -21.79 -4.16
CA ASP A 134 11.46 -20.41 -3.70
C ASP A 134 12.03 -20.35 -2.29
N ILE A 135 13.08 -19.54 -2.11
CA ILE A 135 13.74 -19.34 -0.82
C ILE A 135 13.64 -17.86 -0.45
N PRO A 136 13.28 -17.52 0.80
CA PRO A 136 13.26 -16.13 1.25
C PRO A 136 14.60 -15.43 0.99
N CYS A 137 14.53 -14.24 0.40
CA CYS A 137 15.67 -13.37 0.15
C CYS A 137 15.58 -12.16 1.06
N CYS A 138 16.55 -12.04 1.98
CA CYS A 138 16.59 -10.95 2.97
C CYS A 138 17.65 -9.88 2.63
N CYS A 139 18.17 -9.91 1.39
CA CYS A 139 19.08 -8.90 0.87
C CYS A 139 18.29 -7.75 0.24
N MET A 140 18.71 -6.50 0.47
CA MET A 140 18.10 -5.29 -0.14
C MET A 140 16.57 -5.33 -0.15
N LEU A 141 16.00 -5.55 1.04
CA LEU A 141 14.56 -5.67 1.22
C LEU A 141 13.84 -4.40 0.76
N PRO A 142 12.61 -4.53 0.21
CA PRO A 142 11.81 -3.39 -0.23
C PRO A 142 11.65 -2.34 0.87
N GLU A 143 11.92 -1.10 0.52
CA GLU A 143 11.64 0.09 1.32
C GLU A 143 10.95 1.14 0.45
N LEU A 144 10.22 2.06 1.08
CA LEU A 144 9.53 3.16 0.43
C LEU A 144 9.59 4.39 1.33
N THR A 145 10.19 5.45 0.81
CA THR A 145 10.38 6.73 1.49
C THR A 145 9.25 7.67 1.11
N THR A 146 8.69 8.36 2.10
CA THR A 146 7.65 9.38 1.94
C THR A 146 8.27 10.75 1.91
N LEU A 147 8.02 11.51 0.84
CA LEU A 147 8.61 12.82 0.59
C LEU A 147 7.53 13.89 0.52
N LYS A 148 7.75 15.00 1.22
CA LYS A 148 6.94 16.22 1.10
C LYS A 148 7.85 17.37 0.76
N ASP A 149 7.65 17.95 -0.42
CA ASP A 149 8.45 19.09 -0.90
C ASP A 149 9.97 18.78 -0.96
N GLY A 150 10.30 17.50 -1.16
CA GLY A 150 11.67 16.98 -1.15
C GLY A 150 12.21 16.60 0.23
N ASP A 151 11.51 16.92 1.31
CA ASP A 151 11.89 16.53 2.66
C ASP A 151 11.33 15.14 2.99
N GLU A 152 12.17 14.26 3.55
CA GLU A 152 11.75 12.97 4.07
C GLU A 152 10.87 13.14 5.31
N ILE A 153 9.68 12.54 5.27
CA ILE A 153 8.76 12.46 6.41
C ILE A 153 8.92 11.14 7.16
N SER A 154 9.01 10.03 6.42
CA SER A 154 9.02 8.69 7.00
C SER A 154 9.50 7.67 5.98
N THR A 155 9.98 6.54 6.46
CA THR A 155 10.35 5.39 5.63
C THR A 155 9.60 4.15 6.08
N SER A 156 9.05 3.40 5.12
CA SER A 156 8.43 2.10 5.35
C SER A 156 9.33 1.00 4.82
N ARG A 157 9.55 -0.08 5.56
CA ARG A 157 10.50 -1.14 5.16
C ARG A 157 9.91 -2.52 5.42
N TYR A 158 10.13 -3.46 4.49
CA TYR A 158 9.83 -4.87 4.71
C TYR A 158 10.79 -5.47 5.75
N LEU A 159 10.25 -6.21 6.72
CA LEU A 159 11.04 -6.89 7.76
C LEU A 159 11.11 -8.38 7.46
N CYS A 160 12.34 -8.89 7.29
CA CYS A 160 12.61 -10.33 7.27
C CYS A 160 13.06 -10.81 8.66
N ASP A 161 12.42 -11.86 9.17
CA ASP A 161 12.88 -12.59 10.34
C ASP A 161 12.71 -14.11 10.13
N VAL A 162 12.90 -14.90 11.19
CA VAL A 162 12.79 -16.37 11.15
C VAL A 162 11.39 -16.88 10.77
N TYR A 163 10.36 -16.04 10.84
CA TYR A 163 8.99 -16.37 10.46
C TYR A 163 8.68 -15.82 9.07
N CYS A 164 9.45 -16.29 8.09
CA CYS A 164 9.41 -15.82 6.69
C CYS A 164 8.06 -16.00 5.98
N CYS A 165 7.14 -16.80 6.52
CA CYS A 165 5.78 -16.95 5.99
C CYS A 165 4.80 -15.84 6.44
N VAL A 166 5.27 -14.88 7.24
CA VAL A 166 4.47 -13.75 7.72
C VAL A 166 5.12 -12.45 7.26
N SER A 167 4.50 -11.78 6.30
CA SER A 167 4.92 -10.45 5.85
C SER A 167 4.77 -9.43 6.97
N LYS A 168 5.83 -8.65 7.19
CA LYS A 168 5.93 -7.64 8.23
C LYS A 168 6.58 -6.41 7.66
N PHE A 169 6.21 -5.26 8.20
CA PHE A 169 6.76 -3.98 7.78
C PHE A 169 7.05 -3.13 9.00
N SER A 170 8.15 -2.39 8.98
CA SER A 170 8.35 -1.25 9.89
C SER A 170 7.85 0.02 9.23
N TYR A 171 7.28 0.87 10.05
CA TYR A 171 7.04 2.27 9.76
C TYR A 171 7.98 3.10 10.64
N GLU A 172 8.84 3.89 10.02
CA GLU A 172 9.95 4.58 10.66
C GLU A 172 9.85 6.10 10.45
N GLU A 173 10.10 6.87 11.50
CA GLU A 173 10.20 8.33 11.48
C GLU A 173 11.54 8.72 12.11
N ASP A 174 12.30 9.61 11.47
CA ASP A 174 13.63 10.03 11.95
C ASP A 174 14.61 8.87 12.27
N GLY A 175 14.41 7.71 11.62
CA GLY A 175 15.18 6.48 11.83
C GLY A 175 14.71 5.60 13.00
N ASP A 176 13.72 6.04 13.77
CA ASP A 176 13.11 5.28 14.85
C ASP A 176 11.91 4.48 14.35
N GLN A 177 11.81 3.22 14.74
CA GLN A 177 10.62 2.41 14.49
C GLN A 177 9.47 2.93 15.34
N VAL A 178 8.43 3.43 14.67
CA VAL A 178 7.21 3.92 15.30
C VAL A 178 6.18 2.81 15.36
N TYR A 179 6.00 2.05 14.25
CA TYR A 179 5.08 0.91 14.21
C TYR A 179 5.69 -0.30 13.52
N ILE A 180 5.25 -1.48 13.94
CA ILE A 180 5.35 -2.71 13.16
C ILE A 180 3.96 -3.04 12.62
N LEU A 181 3.85 -3.19 11.30
CA LEU A 181 2.63 -3.63 10.63
C LEU A 181 2.74 -5.11 10.28
N LYS A 182 1.83 -5.93 10.80
CA LYS A 182 1.78 -7.38 10.52
C LYS A 182 0.39 -7.96 10.80
N PRO A 183 0.02 -9.11 10.22
CA PRO A 183 -1.19 -9.79 10.62
C PRO A 183 -1.03 -10.40 12.01
N ASP A 184 -2.16 -10.70 12.65
CA ASP A 184 -2.17 -11.63 13.78
C ASP A 184 -1.62 -12.98 13.31
N THR A 185 -1.00 -13.75 14.21
CA THR A 185 -0.31 -15.00 13.86
C THR A 185 -0.83 -16.20 14.68
N CYS A 186 -0.80 -17.39 14.10
CA CYS A 186 -1.05 -18.67 14.78
C CYS A 186 0.22 -19.54 14.77
N CYS A 187 0.14 -20.74 15.38
CA CYS A 187 1.21 -21.75 15.33
C CYS A 187 2.57 -21.22 15.81
N GLY A 188 2.59 -20.46 16.90
CA GLY A 188 3.82 -19.91 17.48
C GLY A 188 4.46 -18.77 16.66
N GLY A 189 3.68 -18.08 15.84
CA GLY A 189 4.14 -16.93 15.04
C GLY A 189 4.49 -17.26 13.59
N CYS A 190 4.49 -18.55 13.22
CA CYS A 190 4.96 -19.01 11.92
C CYS A 190 3.97 -18.78 10.77
N LEU A 191 2.69 -18.60 11.06
CA LEU A 191 1.66 -18.45 10.04
C LEU A 191 0.77 -17.26 10.41
N PRO A 192 0.22 -16.52 9.42
CA PRO A 192 -0.90 -15.64 9.67
C PRO A 192 -2.01 -16.41 10.37
N ALA A 193 -2.72 -15.76 11.29
CA ALA A 193 -3.74 -16.39 12.11
C ALA A 193 -4.70 -17.18 11.22
N CYS A 194 -4.74 -18.48 11.50
CA CYS A 194 -5.34 -19.51 10.67
C CYS A 194 -6.82 -19.17 10.36
N LYS A 195 -7.32 -19.53 9.16
CA LYS A 195 -8.69 -19.29 8.61
C LYS A 195 -9.87 -19.90 9.42
N CYS A 196 -9.73 -20.11 10.73
CA CYS A 196 -10.78 -20.58 11.61
C CYS A 196 -12.01 -19.64 11.58
N LYS A 197 -11.80 -18.37 11.23
CA LYS A 197 -12.84 -17.40 10.85
C LYS A 197 -12.92 -17.36 9.31
N ARG A 198 -14.12 -17.42 8.72
CA ARG A 198 -14.37 -17.33 7.26
C ARG A 198 -14.03 -15.93 6.69
N GLN A 199 -12.80 -15.48 6.86
CA GLN A 199 -12.30 -14.19 6.41
C GLN A 199 -11.77 -14.30 4.97
N ILE A 200 -12.23 -13.39 4.12
CA ILE A 200 -11.86 -13.33 2.69
C ILE A 200 -10.56 -12.55 2.51
N SER A 201 -10.20 -11.70 3.46
CA SER A 201 -8.92 -10.99 3.52
C SER A 201 -8.30 -11.04 4.91
N VAL A 202 -6.96 -10.99 4.96
CA VAL A 202 -6.19 -10.96 6.20
C VAL A 202 -5.91 -9.50 6.58
N PRO A 203 -6.36 -9.01 7.74
CA PRO A 203 -6.00 -7.69 8.23
C PRO A 203 -4.54 -7.60 8.65
N TYR A 204 -3.95 -6.42 8.45
CA TYR A 204 -2.65 -6.04 8.98
C TYR A 204 -2.86 -5.01 10.08
N TYR A 205 -2.41 -5.31 11.30
CA TYR A 205 -2.58 -4.45 12.47
C TYR A 205 -1.26 -3.75 12.80
N PHE A 206 -1.37 -2.61 13.47
CA PHE A 206 -0.24 -1.85 13.98
C PHE A 206 0.16 -2.38 15.37
N TYR A 207 1.46 -2.51 15.59
CA TYR A 207 2.05 -2.97 16.83
C TYR A 207 3.11 -1.98 17.29
N ASP A 208 3.20 -1.79 18.60
CA ASP A 208 4.28 -1.02 19.21
C ASP A 208 5.58 -1.85 19.17
N PRO A 209 6.68 -1.32 18.61
CA PRO A 209 7.92 -2.08 18.43
C PRO A 209 8.65 -2.40 19.74
N ALA A 210 8.45 -1.60 20.80
CA ALA A 210 9.14 -1.78 22.07
C ALA A 210 8.49 -2.86 22.94
N THR A 211 7.15 -2.88 22.98
CA THR A 211 6.35 -3.79 23.80
C THR A 211 5.89 -5.03 23.03
N GLY A 212 5.77 -4.93 21.70
CA GLY A 212 5.16 -5.94 20.86
C GLY A 212 3.65 -6.03 21.00
N GLU A 213 3.02 -5.10 21.73
CA GLU A 213 1.57 -5.04 21.91
C GLU A 213 0.88 -4.43 20.68
N ARG A 214 -0.32 -4.91 20.40
CA ARG A 214 -1.16 -4.37 19.32
C ARG A 214 -1.66 -2.99 19.73
N ILE A 215 -1.55 -2.03 18.82
CA ILE A 215 -2.13 -0.69 19.00
C ILE A 215 -3.64 -0.81 18.76
N THR A 216 -4.40 -0.42 19.77
CA THR A 216 -5.86 -0.41 19.73
C THR A 216 -6.39 0.97 20.05
N ASP A 217 -7.65 1.23 19.68
CA ASP A 217 -8.38 2.43 20.09
C ASP A 217 -9.13 2.24 21.43
N GLY A 218 -8.86 1.13 22.12
CA GLY A 218 -9.52 0.74 23.37
C GLY A 218 -10.88 0.08 23.21
N GLN A 219 -11.34 -0.18 21.98
CA GLN A 219 -12.57 -0.92 21.71
C GLN A 219 -12.28 -2.42 21.51
N ASP A 220 -13.24 -3.29 21.86
CA ASP A 220 -13.14 -4.74 21.67
C ASP A 220 -13.56 -5.18 20.25
N ASP A 221 -13.67 -4.24 19.30
CA ASP A 221 -14.10 -4.51 17.93
C ASP A 221 -12.90 -4.62 16.99
N GLU A 222 -12.52 -5.85 16.63
CA GLU A 222 -11.42 -6.16 15.70
C GLU A 222 -11.56 -5.46 14.33
N GLU A 223 -12.79 -5.19 13.88
CA GLU A 223 -13.07 -4.51 12.61
C GLU A 223 -12.88 -2.99 12.73
N ASN A 224 -13.08 -2.47 13.94
CA ASN A 224 -12.94 -1.05 14.24
C ASN A 224 -11.61 -0.68 14.92
N GLN A 225 -10.56 -1.47 14.67
CA GLN A 225 -9.20 -1.16 15.11
C GLN A 225 -8.37 -0.50 14.01
N PRO A 226 -7.31 0.26 14.37
CA PRO A 226 -6.27 0.67 13.43
C PRO A 226 -5.70 -0.53 12.67
N GLN A 227 -5.87 -0.51 11.35
CA GLN A 227 -5.48 -1.62 10.47
C GLN A 227 -5.38 -1.17 9.01
N ILE A 228 -4.62 -1.92 8.23
CA ILE A 228 -4.70 -1.91 6.76
C ILE A 228 -5.30 -3.24 6.32
N ARG A 229 -6.36 -3.19 5.51
CA ARG A 229 -7.04 -4.40 5.05
C ARG A 229 -7.48 -4.27 3.59
N LYS A 230 -7.23 -5.31 2.80
CA LYS A 230 -7.88 -5.50 1.49
C LYS A 230 -9.39 -5.75 1.68
N VAL A 231 -10.23 -4.97 1.03
CA VAL A 231 -11.70 -5.01 1.20
C VAL A 231 -12.41 -5.25 -0.12
N TRP A 232 -13.57 -5.90 -0.03
CA TRP A 232 -14.38 -6.32 -1.17
C TRP A 232 -15.62 -5.44 -1.27
N ALA A 233 -15.82 -4.85 -2.45
CA ALA A 233 -16.90 -3.91 -2.73
C ALA A 233 -18.10 -4.52 -3.50
N GLY A 234 -18.12 -5.83 -3.72
CA GLY A 234 -19.24 -6.57 -4.33
C GLY A 234 -18.84 -7.53 -5.46
N MET A 235 -19.63 -8.58 -5.68
CA MET A 235 -19.32 -9.67 -6.64
C MET A 235 -19.21 -9.22 -8.11
N LYS A 236 -19.86 -8.12 -8.52
CA LYS A 236 -19.91 -7.69 -9.93
C LYS A 236 -18.63 -6.99 -10.41
N LYS A 237 -17.86 -6.37 -9.51
CA LYS A 237 -16.59 -5.70 -9.83
C LYS A 237 -15.47 -6.74 -10.03
N GLU A 238 -15.54 -7.84 -9.29
CA GLU A 238 -14.44 -8.80 -9.08
C GLU A 238 -14.31 -9.89 -10.15
N CYS A 239 -15.39 -10.28 -10.84
CA CYS A 239 -15.27 -11.32 -11.88
C CYS A 239 -14.45 -10.87 -13.11
N CYS A 240 -14.16 -9.58 -13.25
CA CYS A 240 -13.57 -9.01 -14.47
C CYS A 240 -12.43 -8.01 -14.22
N THR A 241 -11.96 -7.79 -12.98
CA THR A 241 -10.88 -6.83 -12.70
C THR A 241 -9.95 -7.31 -11.59
N THR A 242 -8.63 -7.19 -11.78
CA THR A 242 -7.60 -7.49 -10.76
C THR A 242 -7.34 -6.33 -9.78
N ALA A 243 -8.17 -5.29 -9.82
CA ALA A 243 -7.96 -4.07 -9.06
C ALA A 243 -8.34 -4.20 -7.59
N ASP A 244 -7.38 -3.95 -6.72
CA ASP A 244 -7.55 -4.06 -5.28
C ASP A 244 -8.14 -2.80 -4.65
N THR A 245 -8.80 -2.97 -3.52
CA THR A 245 -9.28 -1.85 -2.70
C THR A 245 -8.83 -2.08 -1.26
N PHE A 246 -8.27 -1.05 -0.64
CA PHE A 246 -7.75 -1.09 0.72
C PHE A 246 -8.50 -0.12 1.61
N ALA A 247 -8.90 -0.58 2.78
CA ALA A 247 -9.35 0.27 3.87
C ALA A 247 -8.17 0.47 4.83
N VAL A 248 -7.82 1.73 5.08
CA VAL A 248 -6.69 2.16 5.90
C VAL A 248 -7.22 2.94 7.09
N PHE A 249 -7.15 2.35 8.27
CA PHE A 249 -7.57 2.98 9.52
C PHE A 249 -6.35 3.39 10.32
N PHE A 250 -6.24 4.70 10.58
CA PHE A 250 -5.05 5.24 11.22
C PHE A 250 -5.05 4.95 12.73
N PRO A 251 -3.86 4.71 13.32
CA PRO A 251 -3.70 4.75 14.77
C PRO A 251 -4.20 6.06 15.37
N GLN A 252 -4.83 5.99 16.54
CA GLN A 252 -5.33 7.17 17.22
C GLN A 252 -4.17 8.16 17.51
N GLY A 253 -4.39 9.44 17.20
CA GLY A 253 -3.37 10.47 17.39
C GLY A 253 -2.26 10.49 16.35
N ALA A 254 -2.34 9.68 15.28
CA ALA A 254 -1.47 9.85 14.13
C ALA A 254 -1.67 11.25 13.53
N ASP A 255 -0.60 12.03 13.46
CA ASP A 255 -0.63 13.34 12.83
C ASP A 255 -0.68 13.23 11.30
N VAL A 256 -0.82 14.37 10.62
CA VAL A 256 -1.01 14.38 9.15
C VAL A 256 0.21 13.88 8.38
N LYS A 257 1.42 14.02 8.94
CA LYS A 257 2.65 13.46 8.37
C LYS A 257 2.62 11.93 8.47
N ARG A 258 2.27 11.42 9.64
CA ARG A 258 2.15 9.98 9.90
C ARG A 258 1.06 9.34 9.06
N LYS A 259 -0.09 10.00 8.89
CA LYS A 259 -1.16 9.54 7.99
C LYS A 259 -0.69 9.42 6.54
N ALA A 260 0.06 10.41 6.04
CA ALA A 260 0.68 10.35 4.71
C ALA A 260 1.70 9.21 4.62
N GLY A 261 2.54 9.03 5.64
CA GLY A 261 3.49 7.92 5.71
C GLY A 261 2.82 6.54 5.70
N ILE A 262 1.69 6.38 6.42
CA ILE A 262 0.89 5.14 6.43
C ILE A 262 0.23 4.87 5.06
N LEU A 263 -0.12 5.93 4.30
CA LEU A 263 -0.54 5.75 2.90
C LEU A 263 0.62 5.18 2.05
N GLY A 264 1.85 5.68 2.24
CA GLY A 264 3.05 5.09 1.64
C GLY A 264 3.28 3.62 2.01
N LEU A 265 3.15 3.30 3.31
CA LEU A 265 3.18 1.93 3.81
C LEU A 265 2.13 1.03 3.13
N THR A 266 0.95 1.57 2.84
CA THR A 266 -0.12 0.87 2.14
C THR A 266 0.29 0.53 0.71
N PHE A 267 0.94 1.45 -0.01
CA PHE A 267 1.48 1.17 -1.36
C PHE A 267 2.59 0.12 -1.34
N LEU A 268 3.48 0.15 -0.34
CA LEU A 268 4.52 -0.87 -0.21
C LEU A 268 3.92 -2.25 0.10
N LEU A 269 2.89 -2.30 0.95
CA LEU A 269 2.15 -3.53 1.26
C LEU A 269 1.45 -4.10 0.02
N ASP A 270 0.75 -3.25 -0.75
CA ASP A 270 0.12 -3.63 -2.02
C ASP A 270 1.15 -4.25 -2.98
N PHE A 271 2.23 -3.52 -3.25
CA PHE A 271 3.32 -3.94 -4.13
C PHE A 271 3.95 -5.29 -3.72
N THR A 272 4.24 -5.46 -2.42
CA THR A 272 5.01 -6.63 -1.95
C THR A 272 4.16 -7.86 -1.67
N VAL A 273 2.88 -7.72 -1.33
CA VAL A 273 2.02 -8.82 -0.88
C VAL A 273 0.88 -9.08 -1.86
N PHE A 274 0.10 -8.05 -2.17
CA PHE A 274 -1.18 -8.26 -2.87
C PHE A 274 -1.01 -8.35 -4.38
N GLU A 275 -0.12 -7.53 -4.99
CA GLU A 275 0.22 -7.66 -6.42
C GLU A 275 0.80 -9.06 -6.74
N ARG A 276 1.54 -9.69 -5.81
CA ARG A 276 2.10 -11.05 -5.98
C ARG A 276 1.01 -12.12 -5.89
N GLN A 277 0.13 -12.04 -4.89
CA GLN A 277 -0.95 -13.01 -4.70
C GLN A 277 -1.96 -13.05 -5.85
N GLY A 278 -2.22 -11.92 -6.51
CA GLY A 278 -3.10 -11.86 -7.68
C GLY A 278 -2.57 -12.61 -8.91
N GLN A 279 -1.27 -12.90 -8.95
CA GLN A 279 -0.61 -13.54 -10.09
C GLN A 279 -0.48 -15.06 -9.94
N ASP A 280 -0.26 -15.55 -8.72
CA ASP A 280 -0.23 -17.01 -8.45
C ASP A 280 -1.61 -17.67 -8.65
N ALA A 281 -2.67 -16.86 -8.72
CA ALA A 281 -4.06 -17.28 -8.94
C ALA A 281 -4.50 -17.24 -10.41
N ALA A 282 -3.65 -16.78 -11.34
CA ALA A 282 -3.90 -16.66 -12.78
C ALA A 282 -3.12 -17.70 -13.58
#